data_AF-A0A4Y2EM73-F1
#
_entry.id   AF-A0A4Y2EM73-F1
#
_cell.length_a   1.000
_cell.length_b   1.000
_cell.length_c   1.000
_cell.angle_alpha   90.00
_cell.angle_beta   90.00
_cell.angle_gamma   90.00
#
_symmetry.space_group_name_H-M   'P 1'
#
loop_
_entity.id
_entity.type
_entity.pdbx_description
1 polymer ?
#
loop_
_entity_poly.entity_id
_entity_poly.type
_entity_poly.pdbx_seq_one_letter_code
_entity_poly.pdbx_strand_id
1 'polypeptide(L)'
;MKYSLPGHSCFKEVDCVHSNIGKAMNKTDFYSPIGLIIILEQVNRRHRYRVIQMRPDDFKDFQGAAKLLNYKIVPFTSVAILKFSRTLHTVSFRTSHDKRNLKILQISSLLRHL
;
A
#
# COMPACT_ATOMS: atom_id res chain seq x y z
N MET A 1 7.02 -17.24 6.10
CA MET A 1 7.83 -16.05 5.74
C MET A 1 7.80 -15.12 6.94
N LYS A 2 8.91 -14.96 7.66
CA LYS A 2 8.95 -14.19 8.92
C LYS A 2 9.05 -12.69 8.60
N TYR A 3 7.94 -11.96 8.73
CA TYR A 3 7.91 -10.50 8.66
C TYR A 3 8.17 -9.89 10.04
N SER A 4 9.37 -10.04 10.60
CA SER A 4 9.78 -9.28 11.80
C SER A 4 11.13 -9.75 12.30
N LEU A 5 12.20 -9.11 11.82
CA LEU A 5 13.34 -8.87 12.71
C LEU A 5 13.04 -7.55 13.44
N PRO A 6 13.09 -7.51 14.78
CA PRO A 6 12.86 -6.27 15.51
C PRO A 6 14.05 -5.35 15.26
N GLY A 7 13.85 -4.29 14.48
CA GLY A 7 14.88 -3.29 14.19
C GLY A 7 14.69 -2.52 12.90
N HIS A 8 14.19 -3.17 11.85
CA HIS A 8 14.05 -2.58 10.51
C HIS A 8 12.65 -2.85 9.95
N SER A 9 11.69 -1.98 10.27
CA SER A 9 10.41 -2.00 9.57
C SER A 9 10.61 -1.46 8.15
N CYS A 10 9.87 -1.99 7.17
CA CYS A 10 9.85 -1.46 5.80
C CYS A 10 9.56 0.04 5.78
N PHE A 11 8.77 0.52 6.73
CA PHE A 11 8.49 1.94 6.93
C PHE A 11 9.76 2.78 7.20
N LYS A 12 10.66 2.31 8.07
CA LYS A 12 11.93 3.00 8.33
C LYS A 12 12.84 3.07 7.12
N GLU A 13 12.81 2.06 6.27
CA GLU A 13 13.60 2.04 5.04
C GLU A 13 13.09 3.11 4.05
N VAL A 14 11.77 3.19 3.89
CA VAL A 14 11.10 4.23 3.10
C VAL A 14 11.46 5.63 3.63
N ASP A 15 11.32 5.86 4.93
CA ASP A 15 11.67 7.15 5.55
C ASP A 15 13.15 7.53 5.35
N CYS A 16 14.06 6.56 5.44
CA CYS A 16 15.48 6.77 5.20
C CYS A 16 15.76 7.20 3.76
N VAL A 17 15.12 6.52 2.79
CA VAL A 17 15.23 6.88 1.37
C VAL A 17 14.69 8.29 1.11
N HIS A 18 13.51 8.62 1.64
CA HIS A 18 12.95 9.97 1.53
C HIS A 18 13.87 11.04 2.12
N SER A 19 14.42 10.78 3.30
CA SER A 19 15.35 11.70 3.97
C SER A 19 16.62 11.93 3.15
N ASN A 20 17.16 10.90 2.52
CA ASN A 20 18.36 11.02 1.68
C ASN A 20 18.06 11.81 0.40
N ILE A 21 16.92 11.56 -0.24
CA ILE A 21 16.49 12.32 -1.41
C ILE A 21 16.32 13.79 -1.03
N GLY A 22 15.59 14.10 0.05
CA GLY A 22 15.42 15.47 0.51
C GLY A 22 16.74 16.20 0.79
N LYS A 23 17.70 15.52 1.43
CA LYS A 23 19.06 16.09 1.67
C LYS A 23 19.83 16.38 0.39
N ALA A 24 19.68 15.57 -0.65
CA ALA A 24 20.33 15.79 -1.93
C ALA A 24 19.68 16.94 -2.70
N MET A 25 18.34 16.96 -2.73
CA MET A 25 17.54 18.00 -3.40
C MET A 25 17.76 19.38 -2.77
N ASN A 26 17.84 19.48 -1.43
CA ASN A 26 18.11 20.75 -0.76
C ASN A 26 19.48 21.37 -1.10
N LYS A 27 20.41 20.61 -1.68
CA LYS A 27 21.75 21.08 -2.04
C LYS A 27 21.92 21.29 -3.54
N THR A 28 20.96 20.87 -4.35
CA THR A 28 21.10 20.81 -5.80
C THR A 28 19.87 21.41 -6.47
N ASP A 29 20.09 22.44 -7.27
CA ASP A 29 19.04 22.97 -8.15
C ASP A 29 18.99 22.15 -9.43
N PHE A 30 17.78 21.92 -9.95
CA PHE A 30 17.56 21.24 -11.20
C PHE A 30 16.63 22.05 -12.09
N TYR A 31 17.00 22.19 -13.36
CA TYR A 31 16.30 23.02 -14.34
C TYR A 31 15.68 22.20 -15.48
N SER A 32 15.77 20.87 -15.40
CA SER A 32 15.28 19.93 -16.41
C SER A 32 14.87 18.59 -15.77
N PRO A 33 13.86 17.89 -16.30
CA PRO A 33 13.48 16.56 -15.83
C PRO A 33 14.62 15.54 -15.96
N ILE A 34 15.51 15.70 -16.94
CA ILE A 34 16.70 14.85 -17.08
C ILE A 34 17.68 15.11 -15.93
N GLY A 35 17.87 16.37 -15.56
CA GLY A 35 18.69 16.76 -14.42
C GLY A 35 18.18 16.15 -13.11
N LEU A 36 16.86 16.10 -12.94
CA LEU A 36 16.24 15.44 -11.79
C LEU A 36 16.56 13.94 -11.73
N ILE A 37 16.49 13.22 -12.86
CA ILE A 37 16.83 11.79 -12.93
C ILE A 37 18.29 11.56 -12.53
N ILE A 38 19.21 12.35 -13.08
CA ILE A 38 20.65 12.25 -12.77
C ILE A 38 20.90 12.47 -11.28
N ILE A 39 20.25 13.47 -10.68
CA ILE A 39 20.38 13.76 -9.24
C ILE A 39 19.86 12.57 -8.42
N LEU A 40 18.67 12.05 -8.77
CA LEU A 40 18.05 10.92 -8.06
C LEU A 40 18.90 9.65 -8.10
N GLU A 41 19.56 9.34 -9.23
CA GLU A 41 20.51 8.22 -9.33
C GLU A 41 21.75 8.41 -8.44
N GLN A 42 22.15 9.66 -8.19
CA GLN A 42 23.34 10.00 -7.41
C GLN A 42 23.11 10.15 -5.90
N VAL A 43 21.85 10.17 -5.44
CA VAL A 43 21.49 10.33 -4.02
C VAL A 43 22.18 9.27 -3.14
N ASN A 44 22.25 8.03 -3.62
CA ASN A 44 22.92 6.95 -2.91
C ASN A 44 24.05 6.36 -3.75
N ARG A 45 25.28 6.79 -3.43
CA ARG A 45 26.50 6.33 -4.12
C ARG A 45 26.81 4.85 -3.91
N ARG A 46 26.38 4.25 -2.80
CA ARG A 46 26.66 2.83 -2.48
C ARG A 46 25.68 1.90 -3.20
N HIS A 47 24.40 2.29 -3.23
CA HIS A 47 23.35 1.55 -3.92
C HIS A 47 22.52 2.54 -4.73
N ARG A 48 22.87 2.66 -6.02
CA ARG A 48 22.17 3.57 -6.93
C ARG A 48 20.68 3.22 -6.99
N TYR A 49 19.85 4.25 -6.90
CA TYR A 49 18.41 4.05 -7.02
C TYR A 49 18.04 3.75 -8.46
N ARG A 50 17.05 2.85 -8.61
CA ARG A 50 16.39 2.65 -9.89
C ARG A 50 15.25 3.65 -9.98
N VAL A 51 15.42 4.68 -10.79
CA VAL A 51 14.37 5.67 -11.06
C VAL A 51 13.38 5.06 -12.04
N ILE A 52 12.08 5.09 -11.69
CA ILE A 52 11.00 4.61 -12.54
C ILE A 52 10.04 5.77 -12.75
N GLN A 53 9.74 6.09 -14.00
CA GLN A 53 8.73 7.08 -14.35
C GLN A 53 7.36 6.40 -14.35
N MET A 54 6.51 6.79 -13.41
CA MET A 54 5.14 6.30 -13.33
C MET A 54 4.29 6.94 -14.44
N ARG A 55 3.42 6.13 -15.06
CA ARG A 55 2.34 6.59 -15.93
C ARG A 55 1.13 7.00 -15.07
N PRO A 56 0.20 7.82 -15.60
CA PRO A 56 -1.06 8.13 -14.92
C PRO A 56 -1.80 6.87 -14.44
N ASP A 57 -1.76 5.79 -15.23
CA ASP A 57 -2.42 4.52 -14.90
C ASP A 57 -1.73 3.74 -13.76
N ASP A 58 -0.48 4.05 -13.43
CA ASP A 58 0.25 3.43 -12.32
C ASP A 58 -0.18 4.03 -10.95
N PHE A 59 -0.79 5.22 -10.96
CA PHE A 59 -1.27 5.87 -9.74
C PHE A 59 -2.55 5.20 -9.25
N LYS A 60 -2.39 4.40 -8.21
CA LYS A 60 -3.50 3.72 -7.54
C LYS A 60 -4.35 4.73 -6.76
N ASP A 61 -5.64 4.83 -7.10
CA ASP A 61 -6.60 5.62 -6.32
C ASP A 61 -7.05 4.87 -5.06
N PHE A 62 -6.22 4.95 -4.02
CA PHE A 62 -6.55 4.37 -2.72
C PHE A 62 -7.72 5.08 -2.03
N GLN A 63 -7.97 6.37 -2.32
CA GLN A 63 -9.04 7.11 -1.68
C GLN A 63 -10.41 6.72 -2.26
N GLY A 64 -10.52 6.63 -3.58
CA GLY A 64 -11.70 6.09 -4.26
C GLY A 64 -11.94 4.64 -3.88
N ALA A 65 -10.88 3.81 -3.87
CA ALA A 65 -10.98 2.42 -3.40
C ALA A 65 -11.49 2.32 -1.95
N ALA A 66 -11.00 3.18 -1.05
CA ALA A 66 -11.45 3.20 0.34
C ALA A 66 -12.93 3.60 0.48
N LYS A 67 -13.43 4.52 -0.36
CA LYS A 67 -14.86 4.91 -0.37
C LYS A 67 -15.77 3.77 -0.86
N LEU A 68 -15.28 2.94 -1.79
CA LEU A 68 -15.99 1.76 -2.27
C LEU A 68 -16.06 0.65 -1.22
N LEU A 69 -15.05 0.56 -0.37
CA LEU A 69 -15.01 -0.34 0.78
C LEU A 69 -15.88 0.24 1.89
N ASN A 70 -17.17 -0.06 1.85
CA ASN A 70 -18.12 0.41 2.85
C ASN A 70 -17.98 -0.42 4.15
N TYR A 71 -16.94 -0.12 4.92
CA TYR A 71 -16.65 -0.70 6.25
C TYR A 71 -17.83 -0.56 7.22
N LYS A 72 -18.81 0.32 6.95
CA LYS A 72 -20.05 0.47 7.73
C LYS A 72 -20.97 -0.77 7.71
N ILE A 73 -20.86 -1.64 6.69
CA ILE A 73 -21.72 -2.82 6.56
C ILE A 73 -21.30 -3.93 7.53
N VAL A 74 -20.00 -4.02 7.85
CA VAL A 74 -19.48 -5.03 8.75
C VAL A 74 -19.52 -4.46 10.18
N PRO A 75 -20.35 -5.00 11.08
CA PRO A 75 -20.38 -4.55 12.46
C PRO A 75 -19.15 -5.10 13.18
N PHE A 76 -18.00 -4.43 13.04
CA PHE A 76 -16.70 -4.91 13.55
C PHE A 76 -16.70 -5.26 15.04
N THR A 77 -17.57 -4.62 15.82
CA THR A 77 -17.75 -4.87 17.26
C THR A 77 -18.49 -6.16 17.58
N SER A 78 -19.22 -6.76 16.63
CA SER A 78 -20.00 -7.98 16.83
C SER A 78 -19.55 -9.14 15.94
N VAL A 79 -18.46 -9.00 15.18
CA VAL A 79 -17.90 -10.11 14.40
C VAL A 79 -17.12 -11.06 15.30
N ALA A 80 -17.55 -12.31 15.37
CA ALA A 80 -16.89 -13.38 16.12
C ALA A 80 -15.87 -14.15 15.26
N ILE A 81 -16.16 -14.35 13.96
CA ILE A 81 -15.28 -15.12 13.06
C ILE A 81 -15.24 -14.45 11.68
N LEU A 82 -14.03 -14.18 11.19
CA LEU A 82 -13.75 -13.77 9.82
C LEU A 82 -13.16 -14.95 9.04
N LYS A 83 -13.72 -15.24 7.88
CA LYS A 83 -13.21 -16.24 6.95
C LYS A 83 -12.86 -15.57 5.64
N PHE A 84 -11.56 -15.57 5.37
CA PHE A 84 -10.97 -15.11 4.11
C PHE A 84 -11.09 -16.21 3.05
N SER A 85 -11.50 -15.82 1.85
CA SER A 85 -11.44 -16.67 0.67
C SER A 85 -10.06 -16.53 0.02
N ARG A 86 -9.72 -17.44 -0.90
CA ARG A 86 -8.55 -17.29 -1.78
C ARG A 86 -8.61 -16.02 -2.64
N THR A 87 -9.81 -15.47 -2.83
CA THR A 87 -10.04 -14.19 -3.52
C THR A 87 -10.23 -13.06 -2.51
N LEU A 88 -9.39 -12.03 -2.60
CA LEU A 88 -9.46 -10.81 -1.77
C LEU A 88 -10.79 -10.05 -1.92
N HIS A 89 -11.54 -10.35 -2.98
CA HIS A 89 -12.83 -9.74 -3.31
C HIS A 89 -14.01 -10.29 -2.50
N THR A 90 -13.81 -11.27 -1.62
CA THR A 90 -14.91 -11.85 -0.84
C THR A 90 -14.47 -12.08 0.60
N VAL A 91 -15.21 -11.47 1.52
CA VAL A 91 -15.02 -11.66 2.96
C VAL A 91 -16.31 -12.21 3.53
N SER A 92 -16.21 -13.35 4.21
CA SER A 92 -17.34 -13.92 4.93
C SER A 92 -17.14 -13.74 6.43
N PHE A 93 -18.19 -13.32 7.14
CA PHE A 93 -18.11 -13.07 8.56
C PHE A 93 -19.31 -13.67 9.31
N ARG A 94 -19.09 -14.00 10.59
CA ARG A 94 -20.11 -14.48 11.51
C ARG A 94 -20.19 -13.55 12.71
N THR A 95 -21.42 -13.27 13.15
CA THR A 95 -21.68 -12.46 14.35
C THR A 95 -21.96 -13.30 15.60
N SER A 96 -21.98 -14.64 15.47
CA SER A 96 -22.21 -15.60 16.56
C SER A 96 -21.45 -16.91 16.27
N HIS A 97 -21.17 -17.69 17.30
CA HIS A 97 -20.51 -19.00 17.20
C HIS A 97 -21.40 -20.11 16.62
N ASP A 98 -22.70 -19.85 16.42
CA ASP A 98 -23.62 -20.82 15.83
C ASP A 98 -23.30 -21.07 14.33
N LYS A 99 -23.44 -22.34 13.90
CA LYS A 99 -22.96 -22.82 12.59
C LYS A 99 -23.75 -22.29 11.40
N ARG A 100 -24.95 -21.74 11.60
CA ARG A 100 -25.96 -21.52 10.54
C ARG A 100 -25.98 -20.11 9.91
N ASN A 101 -25.33 -19.11 10.49
CA ASN A 101 -25.44 -17.71 10.03
C ASN A 101 -24.12 -17.18 9.45
N LEU A 102 -23.80 -17.56 8.22
CA LEU A 102 -22.67 -17.01 7.47
C LEU A 102 -23.16 -15.84 6.61
N LYS A 103 -22.69 -14.62 6.88
CA LYS A 103 -22.92 -13.47 5.99
C LYS A 103 -21.73 -13.33 5.05
N ILE A 104 -22.00 -13.29 3.75
CA ILE A 104 -20.99 -13.11 2.71
C ILE A 104 -21.06 -11.67 2.24
N LEU A 105 -19.93 -10.98 2.30
CA LEU A 105 -19.77 -9.66 1.71
C LEU A 105 -18.88 -9.81 0.48
N GLN A 106 -19.50 -9.61 -0.68
CA GLN A 106 -18.79 -9.50 -1.95
C GLN A 106 -18.23 -8.08 -2.04
N ILE A 107 -16.92 -7.95 -1.91
CA ILE A 107 -16.17 -6.75 -2.30
C ILE A 107 -16.06 -6.84 -3.82
N SER A 108 -17.15 -6.49 -4.50
CA SER A 108 -17.32 -6.61 -5.96
C SER A 108 -16.09 -6.10 -6.71
N SER A 109 -15.40 -7.01 -7.40
CA SER A 109 -14.63 -6.90 -8.66
C SER A 109 -13.69 -5.70 -8.94
N LEU A 110 -13.54 -4.71 -8.06
CA LEU A 110 -12.86 -3.44 -8.33
C LEU A 110 -11.35 -3.43 -8.05
N LEU A 111 -10.83 -4.50 -7.44
CA LEU A 111 -9.39 -4.70 -7.22
C LEU A 111 -8.66 -5.21 -8.48
N ARG A 112 -9.33 -5.29 -9.64
CA ARG A 112 -8.69 -5.61 -10.94
C ARG A 112 -7.94 -4.43 -11.56
N HIS A 113 -8.16 -3.22 -11.04
CA HIS A 113 -7.52 -1.98 -11.52
C HIS A 113 -6.74 -1.24 -10.42
N LEU A 114 -6.48 -1.90 -9.28
CA LEU A 114 -5.40 -1.52 -8.36
C LEU A 114 -4.18 -2.34 -8.70
#